data_AF-A0A444ZHC8-F1
#
_entry.id   AF-A0A444ZHC8-F1
#
_cell.length_a   1.000
_cell.length_b   1.000
_cell.length_c   1.000
_cell.angle_alpha   90.00
_cell.angle_beta   90.00
_cell.angle_gamma   90.00
#
_symmetry.space_group_name_H-M   'P 1'
#
loop_
_entity.id
_entity.type
_entity.pdbx_description
1 polymer ?
#
loop_
_entity_poly.entity_id
_entity_poly.type
_entity_poly.pdbx_seq_one_letter_code
_entity_poly.pdbx_strand_id
1 'polypeptide(L)'
;MVQWTRAEKRTFLRQRVEARFAALLMENKEFSEALTLLSSLVKDVRRLDDKLLLGDINLLESKLHFSLRNLPKAKAALTAARTAANAIHVPPAQQGAIDLQSGLLHAEEKDYKIAYSYFFEAFESFNKMNKI
;
A
#
# COMPACT_ATOMS: atom_id res chain seq x y z
N MET A 1 -17.52 7.00 -12.32
CA MET A 1 -16.23 6.72 -13.00
C MET A 1 -15.91 5.22 -13.07
N VAL A 2 -15.94 4.46 -11.95
CA VAL A 2 -15.70 3.00 -11.96
C VAL A 2 -16.65 2.25 -12.92
N GLN A 3 -17.95 2.53 -12.89
CA GLN A 3 -18.91 1.89 -13.81
C GLN A 3 -18.60 2.17 -15.29
N TRP A 4 -18.16 3.38 -15.62
CA TRP A 4 -17.74 3.73 -16.98
C TRP A 4 -16.51 2.92 -17.43
N THR A 5 -15.51 2.74 -16.56
CA THR A 5 -14.34 1.91 -16.90
C THR A 5 -14.69 0.44 -17.12
N ARG A 6 -15.75 -0.07 -16.48
CA ARG A 6 -16.27 -1.43 -16.72
C ARG A 6 -17.01 -1.53 -18.05
N ALA A 7 -17.87 -0.55 -18.36
CA ALA A 7 -18.57 -0.46 -19.64
C ALA A 7 -17.61 -0.41 -20.82
N GLU A 8 -16.52 0.34 -20.69
CA GLU A 8 -15.50 0.54 -21.73
C GLU A 8 -14.43 -0.58 -21.75
N LYS A 9 -14.57 -1.63 -20.92
CA LYS A 9 -13.62 -2.76 -20.80
C LYS A 9 -12.16 -2.33 -20.55
N ARG A 10 -11.94 -1.21 -19.87
CA ARG A 10 -10.59 -0.68 -19.57
C ARG A 10 -10.06 -1.23 -18.24
N THR A 11 -9.61 -2.48 -18.23
CA THR A 11 -9.21 -3.21 -17.01
C THR A 11 -8.13 -2.51 -16.18
N PHE A 12 -7.03 -2.07 -16.79
CA PHE A 12 -5.95 -1.38 -16.07
C PHE A 12 -6.39 -0.05 -15.48
N LEU A 13 -7.17 0.73 -16.24
CA LEU A 13 -7.71 2.00 -15.76
C LEU A 13 -8.68 1.77 -14.60
N ARG A 14 -9.56 0.77 -14.70
CA ARG A 14 -10.47 0.36 -13.63
C ARG A 14 -9.70 0.07 -12.35
N GLN A 15 -8.65 -0.75 -12.40
CA GLN A 15 -7.89 -1.13 -11.21
C GLN A 15 -7.21 0.06 -10.54
N ARG A 16 -6.62 0.98 -11.33
CA ARG A 16 -6.02 2.22 -10.77
C ARG A 16 -7.07 3.14 -10.15
N VAL A 17 -8.24 3.25 -10.77
CA VAL A 17 -9.35 4.05 -10.23
C VAL A 17 -9.91 3.40 -8.96
N GLU A 18 -10.08 2.08 -8.94
CA GLU A 18 -10.55 1.33 -7.77
C GLU A 18 -9.52 1.41 -6.61
N ALA A 19 -8.21 1.34 -6.88
CA ALA A 19 -7.18 1.55 -5.86
C ALA A 19 -7.20 2.97 -5.25
N ARG A 20 -7.38 4.00 -6.09
CA ARG A 20 -7.57 5.38 -5.62
C ARG A 20 -8.86 5.54 -4.83
N PHE A 21 -9.94 4.89 -5.25
CA PHE A 21 -11.20 4.90 -4.54
C PHE A 21 -11.06 4.24 -3.16
N ALA A 22 -10.34 3.12 -3.05
CA ALA A 22 -10.04 2.51 -1.76
C ALA A 22 -9.27 3.46 -0.81
N ALA A 23 -8.30 4.21 -1.32
CA ALA A 23 -7.58 5.21 -0.52
C ALA A 23 -8.52 6.30 0.02
N LEU A 24 -9.44 6.80 -0.82
CA LEU A 24 -10.45 7.78 -0.39
C LEU A 24 -11.43 7.21 0.65
N LEU A 25 -11.87 5.97 0.48
CA LEU A 25 -12.71 5.29 1.49
C LEU A 25 -11.99 5.19 2.84
N MET A 26 -10.68 4.92 2.83
CA MET A 26 -9.87 4.90 4.06
C MET A 26 -9.78 6.28 4.73
N GLU A 27 -9.61 7.35 3.95
CA GLU A 27 -9.64 8.73 4.46
C GLU A 27 -11.00 9.06 5.08
N ASN A 28 -12.08 8.56 4.50
CA ASN A 28 -13.44 8.72 5.02
C ASN A 28 -13.79 7.75 6.17
N LYS A 29 -12.84 6.93 6.62
CA LYS A 29 -12.99 5.89 7.66
C LYS A 29 -13.98 4.76 7.31
N GLU A 30 -14.29 4.59 6.04
CA GLU A 30 -15.15 3.53 5.50
C GLU A 30 -14.34 2.23 5.30
N PHE A 31 -13.78 1.71 6.40
CA PHE A 31 -12.81 0.62 6.35
C PHE A 31 -13.37 -0.71 5.84
N SER A 32 -14.66 -0.98 6.07
CA SER A 32 -15.30 -2.22 5.62
C SER A 32 -15.37 -2.30 4.10
N GLU A 33 -15.81 -1.21 3.45
CA GLU A 33 -15.91 -1.15 1.99
C GLU A 33 -14.51 -1.14 1.35
N ALA A 34 -13.57 -0.37 1.92
CA ALA A 34 -12.18 -0.36 1.50
C ALA A 34 -11.56 -1.77 1.55
N LEU A 35 -11.86 -2.55 2.60
CA LEU A 35 -11.33 -3.91 2.75
C LEU A 35 -11.86 -4.84 1.65
N THR A 36 -13.17 -4.84 1.42
CA THR A 36 -13.78 -5.67 0.37
C THR A 36 -13.21 -5.32 -1.00
N LEU A 37 -13.06 -4.02 -1.28
CA LEU A 37 -12.49 -3.54 -2.54
C LEU A 37 -11.03 -3.97 -2.70
N LEU A 38 -10.16 -3.70 -1.72
CA LEU A 38 -8.73 -4.05 -1.79
C LEU A 38 -8.52 -5.57 -1.90
N SER A 39 -9.22 -6.39 -1.11
CA SER A 39 -9.09 -7.84 -1.16
C SER A 39 -9.50 -8.44 -2.52
N SER A 40 -10.44 -7.81 -3.24
CA SER A 40 -10.78 -8.20 -4.62
C SER A 40 -9.70 -7.74 -5.62
N LEU A 41 -9.22 -6.50 -5.49
CA LEU A 41 -8.17 -5.93 -6.32
C LEU A 41 -6.87 -6.72 -6.27
N VAL A 42 -6.44 -7.16 -5.07
CA VAL A 42 -5.22 -7.98 -4.92
C VAL A 42 -5.30 -9.25 -5.77
N LYS A 43 -6.46 -9.93 -5.77
CA LYS A 43 -6.65 -11.16 -6.55
C LYS A 43 -6.63 -10.88 -8.06
N ASP A 44 -7.26 -9.79 -8.48
CA ASP A 44 -7.34 -9.40 -9.89
C ASP A 44 -5.97 -8.96 -10.43
N VAL A 45 -5.26 -8.08 -9.72
CA VAL A 45 -3.97 -7.52 -10.14
C VAL A 45 -2.88 -8.58 -10.10
N ARG A 46 -2.91 -9.50 -9.13
CA ARG A 46 -1.96 -10.63 -9.07
C ARG A 46 -2.05 -11.54 -10.30
N ARG A 47 -3.20 -11.65 -10.96
CA ARG A 47 -3.36 -12.44 -12.19
C ARG A 47 -2.74 -11.77 -13.42
N LEU A 48 -2.57 -10.45 -13.39
CA LEU A 48 -2.03 -9.67 -14.51
C LEU A 48 -0.52 -9.41 -14.40
N ASP A 49 0.11 -9.82 -13.30
CA ASP A 49 1.54 -9.60 -12.99
C ASP A 49 1.98 -8.11 -13.04
N ASP A 50 1.05 -7.18 -12.79
CA ASP A 50 1.38 -5.75 -12.59
C ASP A 50 1.94 -5.55 -11.19
N LYS A 51 3.25 -5.79 -11.05
CA LYS A 51 3.98 -5.74 -9.78
C LYS A 51 3.98 -4.35 -9.13
N LEU A 52 3.95 -3.29 -9.94
CA LEU A 52 3.97 -1.92 -9.45
C LEU A 52 2.65 -1.61 -8.75
N LEU A 53 1.53 -1.85 -9.43
CA LEU A 53 0.21 -1.63 -8.88
C LEU A 53 -0.07 -2.58 -7.71
N LEU A 54 0.41 -3.82 -7.78
CA LEU A 54 0.28 -4.79 -6.69
C LEU A 54 1.00 -4.32 -5.42
N GLY A 55 2.19 -3.74 -5.55
CA GLY A 55 2.93 -3.15 -4.43
C GLY A 55 2.13 -2.05 -3.73
N ASP A 56 1.53 -1.13 -4.49
CA ASP A 56 0.71 -0.04 -3.97
C ASP A 56 -0.55 -0.55 -3.26
N ILE A 57 -1.25 -1.51 -3.86
CA ILE A 57 -2.46 -2.10 -3.27
C ILE A 57 -2.14 -2.83 -1.96
N ASN A 58 -1.05 -3.61 -1.91
CA ASN A 58 -0.62 -4.29 -0.69
C ASN A 58 -0.22 -3.30 0.42
N LEU A 59 0.41 -2.18 0.06
CA LEU A 59 0.74 -1.12 1.02
C LEU A 59 -0.53 -0.46 1.58
N LEU A 60 -1.53 -0.20 0.74
CA LEU A 60 -2.84 0.29 1.19
C LEU A 60 -3.54 -0.72 2.11
N GLU A 61 -3.50 -2.02 1.78
CA GLU A 61 -4.08 -3.07 2.62
C GLU A 61 -3.37 -3.17 3.99
N SER A 62 -2.04 -2.99 4.03
CA SER A 62 -1.29 -2.90 5.28
C SER A 62 -1.75 -1.72 6.15
N LYS A 63 -1.88 -0.53 5.56
CA LYS A 63 -2.36 0.68 6.26
C LYS A 63 -3.80 0.53 6.76
N LEU A 64 -4.65 -0.11 5.96
CA LEU A 64 -6.04 -0.40 6.34
C LEU A 64 -6.09 -1.35 7.54
N HIS A 65 -5.37 -2.46 7.50
CA HIS A 65 -5.32 -3.40 8.62
C HIS A 65 -4.68 -2.79 9.87
N PHE A 66 -3.69 -1.92 9.71
CA PHE A 66 -3.13 -1.15 10.82
C PHE A 66 -4.17 -0.24 11.47
N SER A 67 -4.96 0.48 10.66
CA SER A 67 -6.06 1.34 11.14
C SER A 67 -7.14 0.55 11.87
N LEU A 68 -7.39 -0.70 11.46
CA LEU A 68 -8.28 -1.65 12.12
C LEU A 68 -7.66 -2.37 13.32
N ARG A 69 -6.43 -1.99 13.74
CA ARG A 69 -5.67 -2.64 14.82
C ARG A 69 -5.42 -4.15 14.59
N ASN A 70 -5.45 -4.61 13.34
CA ASN A 70 -5.14 -5.98 12.96
C ASN A 70 -3.67 -6.09 12.53
N LEU A 71 -2.77 -6.10 13.52
CA LEU A 71 -1.32 -6.13 13.28
C LEU A 71 -0.83 -7.36 12.49
N PRO A 72 -1.31 -8.60 12.74
CA PRO A 72 -0.86 -9.77 11.98
C PRO A 72 -1.15 -9.63 10.48
N LYS A 73 -2.34 -9.18 10.11
CA LYS A 73 -2.68 -8.96 8.70
C LYS A 73 -1.95 -7.76 8.10
N ALA A 74 -1.77 -6.69 8.87
CA ALA A 74 -1.01 -5.52 8.42
C ALA A 74 0.45 -5.88 8.08
N LYS A 75 1.09 -6.72 8.90
CA LYS A 75 2.44 -7.25 8.65
C LYS A 75 2.48 -8.17 7.43
N ALA A 76 1.51 -9.07 7.29
CA ALA A 76 1.44 -9.96 6.12
C ALA A 76 1.33 -9.16 4.81
N ALA A 77 0.45 -8.16 4.76
CA ALA A 77 0.29 -7.27 3.61
C ALA A 77 1.56 -6.44 3.33
N LEU A 78 2.22 -5.93 4.38
CA LEU A 78 3.48 -5.20 4.23
C LEU A 78 4.61 -6.08 3.66
N THR A 79 4.71 -7.33 4.12
CA THR A 79 5.68 -8.30 3.56
C THR A 79 5.42 -8.52 2.07
N ALA A 80 4.15 -8.64 1.67
CA ALA A 80 3.79 -8.74 0.25
C ALA A 80 4.18 -7.47 -0.54
N ALA A 81 3.95 -6.28 0.03
CA ALA A 81 4.36 -5.01 -0.57
C ALA A 81 5.89 -4.92 -0.76
N ARG A 82 6.68 -5.31 0.26
CA ARG A 82 8.15 -5.34 0.19
C ARG A 82 8.67 -6.31 -0.86
N THR A 83 8.09 -7.51 -0.94
CA THR A 83 8.47 -8.50 -1.96
C THR A 83 8.21 -7.97 -3.37
N ALA A 84 7.06 -7.33 -3.59
CA ALA A 84 6.74 -6.71 -4.88
C ALA A 84 7.71 -5.56 -5.20
N ALA A 85 8.01 -4.70 -4.23
CA ALA A 85 8.90 -3.56 -4.39
C ALA A 85 10.34 -3.97 -4.72
N ASN A 86 10.87 -4.96 -4.00
CA ASN A 86 12.22 -5.50 -4.22
C ASN A 86 12.37 -6.16 -5.60
N ALA A 87 11.29 -6.71 -6.16
CA ALA A 87 11.32 -7.38 -7.45
C ALA A 87 11.45 -6.42 -8.65
N ILE A 88 11.11 -5.14 -8.49
CA ILE A 88 11.06 -4.17 -9.61
C ILE A 88 11.86 -2.89 -9.38
N HIS A 89 12.49 -2.73 -8.21
CA HIS A 89 13.16 -1.49 -7.79
C HIS A 89 12.25 -0.26 -7.92
N VAL A 90 11.38 -0.10 -6.92
CA VAL A 90 10.41 0.99 -6.89
C VAL A 90 11.04 2.38 -6.73
N PRO A 91 10.35 3.46 -7.14
CA PRO A 91 10.83 4.82 -6.93
C PRO A 91 11.03 5.17 -5.44
N PRO A 92 11.92 6.11 -5.10
CA PRO A 92 12.20 6.50 -3.71
C PRO A 92 10.96 6.87 -2.90
N ALA A 93 9.97 7.53 -3.52
CA ALA A 93 8.73 7.90 -2.85
C ALA A 93 7.93 6.68 -2.35
N GLN A 94 7.85 5.64 -3.19
CA GLN A 94 7.14 4.41 -2.86
C GLN A 94 7.91 3.60 -1.82
N GLN A 95 9.24 3.52 -1.96
CA GLN A 95 10.11 2.89 -0.96
C GLN A 95 9.97 3.56 0.41
N GLY A 96 10.04 4.89 0.46
CA GLY A 96 9.87 5.65 1.71
C GLY A 96 8.50 5.42 2.36
N ALA A 97 7.44 5.22 1.57
CA ALA A 97 6.12 4.90 2.11
C ALA A 97 6.04 3.49 2.72
N ILE A 98 6.77 2.53 2.15
CA ILE A 98 6.92 1.17 2.70
C ILE A 98 7.71 1.20 4.00
N ASP A 99 8.81 1.95 4.04
CA ASP A 99 9.65 2.09 5.23
C ASP A 99 8.90 2.80 6.35
N LEU A 100 8.12 3.84 6.04
CA LEU A 100 7.25 4.51 7.02
C LEU A 100 6.26 3.53 7.66
N GLN A 101 5.58 2.71 6.84
CA GLN A 101 4.65 1.71 7.35
C GLN A 101 5.35 0.63 8.18
N SER A 102 6.59 0.28 7.80
CA SER A 102 7.43 -0.64 8.56
C SER A 102 7.74 -0.08 9.94
N GLY A 103 8.13 1.20 10.01
CA GLY A 103 8.36 1.90 11.27
C GLY A 103 7.14 1.93 12.18
N LEU A 104 5.96 2.25 11.64
CA LEU A 104 4.70 2.27 12.40
C LEU A 104 4.36 0.91 13.03
N LEU A 105 4.53 -0.18 12.29
CA LEU A 105 4.26 -1.53 12.80
C LEU A 105 5.23 -1.94 13.91
N HIS A 106 6.53 -1.68 13.74
CA HIS A 106 7.53 -1.99 14.78
C HIS A 106 7.32 -1.13 16.03
N ALA A 107 6.91 0.13 15.88
CA ALA A 107 6.60 1.01 16.99
C ALA A 107 5.40 0.48 17.81
N GLU A 108 4.35 -0.02 17.15
CA GLU A 108 3.21 -0.65 17.85
C GLU A 108 3.59 -1.96 18.56
N GLU A 109 4.59 -2.68 18.04
CA GLU A 109 5.16 -3.85 18.71
C GLU A 109 6.17 -3.48 19.81
N LYS A 110 6.36 -2.18 20.09
CA LYS A 110 7.31 -1.62 21.06
C LYS A 110 8.78 -1.87 20.73
N ASP A 111 9.08 -2.25 19.49
CA ASP A 111 10.45 -2.31 18.97
C ASP A 111 10.86 -0.95 18.41
N TYR A 112 11.09 -0.01 19.33
CA TYR A 112 11.40 1.38 18.98
C TYR A 112 12.76 1.52 18.30
N LYS A 113 13.70 0.60 18.56
CA LYS A 113 15.04 0.63 17.95
C LYS A 113 14.94 0.35 16.45
N ILE A 114 14.22 -0.69 16.07
CA ILE A 114 14.02 -1.02 14.65
C ILE A 114 13.09 -0.01 13.99
N ALA A 115 12.05 0.44 14.70
CA ALA A 115 11.14 1.47 14.19
C ALA A 115 11.89 2.76 13.81
N TYR A 116 12.81 3.22 14.66
CA TYR A 116 13.64 4.40 14.39
C TYR A 116 14.42 4.27 13.08
N SER A 117 15.08 3.14 12.84
CA SER A 117 15.84 2.92 11.61
C SER A 117 14.95 3.02 10.38
N TYR A 118 13.76 2.40 10.40
CA TYR A 118 12.81 2.50 9.29
C TYR A 118 12.29 3.93 9.08
N PHE A 119 12.00 4.67 10.15
CA PHE A 119 11.61 6.07 10.04
C PHE A 119 12.72 6.94 9.45
N PHE A 120 13.98 6.67 9.80
CA PHE A 120 15.13 7.38 9.25
C PHE A 120 15.30 7.12 7.75
N GLU A 121 15.21 5.87 7.30
CA GLU A 121 15.26 5.51 5.87
C GLU A 121 14.10 6.13 5.07
N ALA A 122 12.89 6.14 5.66
CA ALA A 122 11.74 6.81 5.07
C ALA A 122 11.98 8.32 4.91
N PHE A 123 12.52 8.97 5.94
CA PHE A 123 12.87 10.38 5.90
C PHE A 123 13.89 10.69 4.80
N GLU A 124 14.99 9.92 4.72
CA GLU A 124 16.01 10.10 3.69
C GLU A 124 15.44 9.94 2.28
N SER A 125 14.55 8.96 2.08
CA SER A 125 13.88 8.72 0.80
C SER A 125 13.00 9.89 0.38
N PHE A 126 12.21 10.46 1.30
CA PHE A 126 11.38 11.63 1.00
C PHE A 126 12.18 12.92 0.84
N ASN A 127 13.26 13.10 1.60
CA ASN A 127 14.13 14.27 1.51
C ASN A 127 14.84 14.34 0.16
N LYS A 128 15.29 13.20 -0.37
CA LYS A 128 15.89 13.11 -1.72
C LYS A 128 14.90 13.50 -2.82
N MET A 129 13.61 13.25 -2.63
CA MET A 129 12.57 13.63 -3.57
C MET A 129 12.32 15.14 -3.62
N ASN A 130 12.39 15.83 -2.47
CA ASN A 130 12.17 17.28 -2.38
C ASN A 130 13.34 18.15 -2.89
N LYS A 131 14.47 17.53 -3.27
CA LYS A 131 15.66 18.22 -3.78
C LYS A 131 15.73 18.32 -5.31
N ILE A 132 14.62 18.10 -6.01
CA ILE A 132 14.45 18.25 -7.46
C ILE A 132 13.54 19.45 -7.70
#